data_AF-A0A420DGS2-F1
#
_entry.id   AF-A0A420DGS2-F1
#
_cell.length_a   1.000
_cell.length_b   1.000
_cell.length_c   1.000
_cell.angle_alpha   90.00
_cell.angle_beta   90.00
_cell.angle_gamma   90.00
#
_symmetry.space_group_name_H-M   'P 1'
#
loop_
_entity.id
_entity.type
_entity.pdbx_description
1 polymer ?
#
loop_
_entity_poly.entity_id
_entity_poly.type
_entity_poly.pdbx_seq_one_letter_code
_entity_poly.pdbx_strand_id
1 'polypeptide(L)'
;MKPLNKHLEQPILEKNNFRHKIGYYAMCAAVVSYIALALFTLSSCSSDDDSSTSNPTIQQPSLSLLSGDTGLHQGVIGSPESGSLQYSVKAIAPEGFNQLVIQKVVDGIATEYETINVNHPNYIAGSNTFTYNLNYILNINDVDKDLSFKAIVTDANDNTTSLDFAEAEVKQSLQFVESLFIQTKLPIEPFNVNVNHFLRVDGDTVENANLGDVVNLQINEKVAAVFSLNDAYGYYLSSPNAVIETDFVIEIQDKATTKFKEIDSESVNFDELNIYDTYEIETIYNNASFNTHQQRATQLEQGKLFSMLTDDGKIALFKITYFNVEGGNVYAGLEMYISKLPTD
;
A
#
# COMPACT_ATOMS: atom_id res chain seq x y z
N MET A 1 46.47 -45.05 19.18
CA MET A 1 46.40 -43.71 18.56
C MET A 1 45.40 -42.87 19.34
N LYS A 2 45.76 -41.60 19.58
CA LYS A 2 45.08 -40.63 20.47
C LYS A 2 43.69 -40.21 19.94
N PRO A 3 42.73 -39.85 20.80
CA PRO A 3 41.56 -39.07 20.42
C PRO A 3 41.94 -37.58 20.37
N LEU A 4 41.42 -36.81 19.41
CA LEU A 4 41.54 -35.36 19.41
C LEU A 4 40.15 -34.71 19.42
N ASN A 5 40.07 -33.72 20.28
CA ASN A 5 38.95 -32.98 20.82
C ASN A 5 38.67 -31.71 19.98
N LYS A 6 37.47 -31.13 20.19
CA LYS A 6 37.05 -29.74 19.91
C LYS A 6 36.95 -29.35 18.42
N HIS A 7 35.90 -28.68 17.95
CA HIS A 7 35.29 -27.50 18.53
C HIS A 7 33.78 -27.42 18.18
N LEU A 8 32.96 -27.06 19.18
CA LEU A 8 31.69 -26.37 18.92
C LEU A 8 32.02 -25.02 18.28
N GLU A 9 31.38 -24.72 17.14
CA GLU A 9 31.15 -23.36 16.69
C GLU A 9 29.64 -23.11 16.67
N GLN A 10 29.20 -22.29 17.63
CA GLN A 10 27.90 -21.63 17.59
C GLN A 10 27.99 -20.44 16.61
N PRO A 11 26.99 -20.18 15.77
CA PRO A 11 26.84 -18.87 15.17
C PRO A 11 26.17 -17.92 16.18
N ILE A 12 27.04 -17.11 16.81
CA ILE A 12 26.93 -15.69 17.11
C ILE A 12 25.50 -15.12 17.22
N LEU A 13 25.07 -14.86 18.47
CA LEU A 13 23.99 -13.91 18.76
C LEU A 13 24.41 -12.50 18.28
N GLU A 14 23.69 -11.93 17.32
CA GLU A 14 23.67 -10.48 17.08
C GLU A 14 23.00 -9.79 18.28
N LYS A 15 23.79 -9.53 19.30
CA LYS A 15 23.40 -8.72 20.45
C LYS A 15 24.12 -7.38 20.34
N ASN A 16 23.64 -6.45 19.51
CA ASN A 16 24.12 -5.05 19.58
C ASN A 16 23.29 -3.93 18.92
N ASN A 17 21.99 -4.08 18.64
CA ASN A 17 21.16 -2.93 18.20
C ASN A 17 20.06 -2.48 19.18
N PHE A 18 19.93 -3.12 20.35
CA PHE A 18 18.89 -2.74 21.32
C PHE A 18 19.33 -1.68 22.35
N ARG A 19 20.62 -1.30 22.39
CA ARG A 19 21.13 -0.32 23.37
C ARG A 19 21.13 1.14 22.90
N HIS A 20 20.91 1.42 21.61
CA HIS A 20 20.86 2.81 21.13
C HIS A 20 19.48 3.48 21.23
N LYS A 21 18.37 2.72 21.25
CA LYS A 21 17.03 3.31 21.40
C LYS A 21 16.73 3.78 22.82
N ILE A 22 17.21 3.08 23.86
CA ILE A 22 16.91 3.44 25.27
C ILE A 22 17.58 4.77 25.67
N GLY A 23 18.78 5.07 25.14
CA GLY A 23 19.47 6.33 25.41
C GLY A 23 18.76 7.56 24.84
N TYR A 24 18.11 7.43 23.67
CA TYR A 24 17.42 8.54 23.01
C TYR A 24 16.13 8.93 23.75
N TYR A 25 15.33 7.95 24.18
CA TYR A 25 14.11 8.21 24.95
C TYR A 25 14.39 8.78 26.35
N ALA A 26 15.50 8.35 27.00
CA ALA A 26 15.91 8.90 28.29
C ALA A 26 16.37 10.37 28.20
N MET A 27 17.00 10.77 27.08
CA MET A 27 17.40 12.16 26.85
C MET A 27 16.19 13.06 26.56
N CYS A 28 15.22 12.60 25.76
CA CYS A 28 14.00 13.35 25.46
C CYS A 28 13.13 13.60 26.70
N ALA A 29 13.01 12.62 27.61
CA ALA A 29 12.24 12.80 28.85
C ALA A 29 12.88 13.82 29.82
N ALA A 30 14.22 13.91 29.84
CA ALA A 30 14.94 14.90 30.65
C ALA A 30 14.73 16.33 30.11
N VAL A 31 14.80 16.53 28.79
CA VAL A 31 14.59 17.84 28.15
C VAL A 31 13.16 18.37 28.38
N VAL A 32 12.15 17.51 28.24
CA VAL A 32 10.74 17.89 28.50
C VAL A 32 10.51 18.25 29.99
N SER A 33 11.17 17.54 30.92
CA SER A 33 11.06 17.85 32.36
C SER A 33 11.72 19.19 32.74
N TYR A 34 12.85 19.55 32.11
CA TYR A 34 13.49 20.85 32.35
C TYR A 34 12.70 22.03 31.76
N ILE A 35 12.03 21.85 30.62
CA ILE A 35 11.15 22.87 30.04
C ILE A 35 9.91 23.08 30.93
N ALA A 36 9.32 22.01 31.46
CA ALA A 36 8.20 22.12 32.40
C ALA A 36 8.60 22.82 33.72
N LEU A 37 9.80 22.54 34.25
CA LEU A 37 10.29 23.17 35.48
C LEU A 37 10.65 24.67 35.29
N ALA A 38 11.10 25.06 34.09
CA ALA A 38 11.32 26.47 33.74
C ALA A 38 9.99 27.25 33.55
N LEU A 39 8.93 26.58 33.10
CA LEU A 39 7.60 27.20 32.94
C LEU A 39 6.84 27.35 34.28
N PHE A 40 7.10 26.49 35.27
CA PHE A 40 6.52 26.63 36.61
C PHE A 40 7.27 27.60 37.55
N THR A 41 8.47 28.04 37.19
CA THR A 41 9.27 28.96 38.03
C THR A 41 9.18 30.43 37.59
N LEU A 42 8.50 30.74 36.47
CA LEU A 42 8.29 32.11 35.99
C LEU A 42 6.92 32.70 36.37
N SER A 43 6.08 31.98 37.12
CA SER A 43 4.74 32.43 37.53
C SER A 43 4.67 32.91 39.00
N SER A 44 5.67 33.70 39.41
CA SER A 44 5.54 34.54 40.61
C SER A 44 6.43 35.77 40.52
N CYS A 45 5.85 36.86 40.05
CA CYS A 45 6.04 38.22 40.59
C CYS A 45 5.25 39.22 39.73
N SER A 46 4.10 39.66 40.21
CA SER A 46 3.81 41.08 40.42
C SER A 46 2.45 41.21 41.08
N SER A 47 2.44 41.63 42.33
CA SER A 47 1.26 42.22 42.95
C SER A 47 1.12 43.67 42.48
N ASP A 48 -0.12 44.13 42.40
CA ASP A 48 -0.63 45.46 42.78
C ASP A 48 -1.61 46.05 41.75
N ASP A 49 -2.80 46.32 42.26
CA ASP A 49 -3.85 47.28 41.88
C ASP A 49 -3.88 47.77 40.42
N ASP A 50 -4.94 47.43 39.67
CA ASP A 50 -5.91 48.46 39.27
C ASP A 50 -7.17 47.93 38.57
N SER A 51 -8.23 48.72 38.73
CA SER A 51 -9.51 48.80 38.03
C SER A 51 -10.01 47.62 37.18
N SER A 52 -11.22 47.17 37.49
CA SER A 52 -12.07 46.36 36.62
C SER A 52 -12.33 47.05 35.28
N THR A 53 -11.39 46.95 34.36
CA THR A 53 -11.65 46.96 32.93
C THR A 53 -11.92 45.52 32.55
N SER A 54 -13.15 45.22 32.14
CA SER A 54 -13.44 43.97 31.44
C SER A 54 -12.56 43.96 30.19
N ASN A 55 -11.40 43.30 30.24
CA ASN A 55 -10.63 43.01 29.05
C ASN A 55 -11.59 42.32 28.07
N PRO A 56 -11.76 42.82 26.84
CA PRO A 56 -12.58 42.13 25.85
C PRO A 56 -12.01 40.71 25.69
N THR A 57 -12.84 39.71 25.95
CA THR A 57 -12.46 38.32 25.76
C THR A 57 -12.31 38.08 24.26
N ILE A 58 -11.07 38.05 23.75
CA ILE A 58 -10.79 37.75 22.34
C ILE A 58 -11.30 36.34 22.05
N GLN A 59 -12.32 36.22 21.21
CA GLN A 59 -12.89 34.92 20.88
C GLN A 59 -12.21 34.36 19.63
N GLN A 60 -11.36 33.34 19.84
CA GLN A 60 -10.60 32.70 18.77
C GLN A 60 -11.52 32.06 17.71
N PRO A 61 -11.11 32.06 16.42
CA PRO A 61 -11.84 31.36 15.39
C PRO A 61 -11.78 29.84 15.63
N SER A 62 -12.75 29.10 15.10
CA SER A 62 -12.85 27.65 15.24
C SER A 62 -13.16 26.96 13.91
N LEU A 63 -12.70 25.72 13.81
CA LEU A 63 -12.95 24.81 12.70
C LEU A 63 -13.57 23.52 13.24
N SER A 64 -14.55 22.99 12.53
CA SER A 64 -15.18 21.72 12.86
C SER A 64 -15.53 20.95 11.59
N LEU A 65 -15.34 19.63 11.62
CA LEU A 65 -15.79 18.74 10.56
C LEU A 65 -17.31 18.57 10.63
N LEU A 66 -18.02 18.81 9.52
CA LEU A 66 -19.46 18.59 9.39
C LEU A 66 -19.79 17.23 8.76
N SER A 67 -18.96 16.78 7.83
CA SER A 67 -19.09 15.48 7.16
C SER A 67 -17.74 14.92 6.75
N GLY A 68 -17.68 13.60 6.64
CA GLY A 68 -16.44 12.83 6.56
C GLY A 68 -16.08 12.22 7.92
N ASP A 69 -14.98 11.49 7.96
CA ASP A 69 -14.42 10.95 9.19
C ASP A 69 -13.06 11.60 9.54
N THR A 70 -12.48 11.18 10.65
CA THR A 70 -11.13 11.63 11.08
C THR A 70 -10.11 10.51 10.95
N GLY A 71 -10.53 9.39 10.35
CA GLY A 71 -9.68 8.23 10.11
C GLY A 71 -8.93 8.37 8.80
N LEU A 72 -8.07 7.40 8.56
CA LEU A 72 -7.39 7.22 7.29
C LEU A 72 -8.39 6.65 6.27
N HIS A 73 -8.66 7.42 5.21
CA HIS A 73 -9.46 6.96 4.09
C HIS A 73 -8.64 6.03 3.19
N GLN A 74 -9.10 4.80 2.99
CA GLN A 74 -8.47 3.86 2.05
C GLN A 74 -8.98 4.12 0.63
N GLY A 75 -8.25 4.96 -0.09
CA GLY A 75 -8.62 5.43 -1.43
C GLY A 75 -8.09 4.54 -2.54
N VAL A 76 -8.93 4.25 -3.54
CA VAL A 76 -8.53 3.53 -4.77
C VAL A 76 -8.90 4.33 -6.00
N ILE A 77 -7.92 4.64 -6.85
CA ILE A 77 -8.13 5.49 -8.03
C ILE A 77 -9.15 4.86 -8.98
N GLY A 78 -10.12 5.68 -9.39
CA GLY A 78 -11.20 5.28 -10.30
C GLY A 78 -12.36 4.54 -9.61
N SER A 79 -12.21 4.17 -8.32
CA SER A 79 -13.29 3.54 -7.56
C SER A 79 -14.48 4.48 -7.43
N PRO A 80 -15.71 4.05 -7.74
CA PRO A 80 -16.92 4.84 -7.52
C PRO A 80 -17.16 5.19 -6.05
N GLU A 81 -16.72 4.32 -5.13
CA GLU A 81 -17.02 4.44 -3.70
C GLU A 81 -15.86 5.09 -2.92
N SER A 82 -14.61 4.79 -3.30
CA SER A 82 -13.41 5.22 -2.57
C SER A 82 -12.44 6.08 -3.38
N GLY A 83 -12.76 6.40 -4.64
CA GLY A 83 -11.89 7.17 -5.55
C GLY A 83 -11.95 8.69 -5.36
N SER A 84 -12.65 9.17 -4.34
CA SER A 84 -12.74 10.60 -4.03
C SER A 84 -12.82 10.86 -2.53
N LEU A 85 -12.36 12.04 -2.11
CA LEU A 85 -12.54 12.57 -0.76
C LEU A 85 -13.67 13.61 -0.78
N GLN A 86 -14.74 13.31 -0.05
CA GLN A 86 -15.93 14.16 0.07
C GLN A 86 -16.11 14.60 1.54
N TYR A 87 -15.56 15.76 1.88
CA TYR A 87 -15.49 16.26 3.27
C TYR A 87 -16.07 17.66 3.36
N SER A 88 -16.63 18.00 4.51
CA SER A 88 -17.17 19.35 4.75
C SER A 88 -16.62 19.93 6.05
N VAL A 89 -16.03 21.11 5.98
CA VAL A 89 -15.46 21.83 7.13
C VAL A 89 -16.21 23.14 7.32
N LYS A 90 -16.60 23.41 8.56
CA LYS A 90 -17.20 24.69 8.96
C LYS A 90 -16.17 25.54 9.70
N ALA A 91 -15.96 26.75 9.19
CA ALA A 91 -15.20 27.80 9.83
C ALA A 91 -16.13 28.78 10.54
N ILE A 92 -15.78 29.18 11.75
CA ILE A 92 -16.45 30.23 12.53
C ILE A 92 -15.38 31.22 12.98
N ALA A 93 -15.54 32.49 12.61
CA ALA A 93 -14.65 33.59 12.98
C ALA A 93 -15.46 34.65 13.74
N PRO A 94 -15.56 34.55 15.08
CA PRO A 94 -16.45 35.40 15.89
C PRO A 94 -16.18 36.89 15.75
N GLU A 95 -14.90 37.26 15.59
CA GLU A 95 -14.43 38.63 15.42
C GLU A 95 -14.51 39.14 13.95
N GLY A 96 -15.14 38.37 13.07
CA GLY A 96 -15.26 38.67 11.64
C GLY A 96 -14.45 37.71 10.78
N PHE A 97 -15.08 37.19 9.72
CA PHE A 97 -14.40 36.30 8.77
C PHE A 97 -13.48 37.10 7.84
N ASN A 98 -12.21 36.72 7.76
CA ASN A 98 -11.26 37.28 6.79
C ASN A 98 -10.98 36.28 5.67
N GLN A 99 -10.46 35.10 6.02
CA GLN A 99 -10.15 34.05 5.06
C GLN A 99 -10.22 32.63 5.64
N LEU A 100 -10.43 31.65 4.77
CA LEU A 100 -10.25 30.23 4.99
C LEU A 100 -9.34 29.70 3.87
N VAL A 101 -8.18 29.16 4.25
CA VAL A 101 -7.23 28.54 3.34
C VAL A 101 -7.33 27.02 3.50
N ILE A 102 -7.47 26.33 2.38
CA ILE A 102 -7.37 24.87 2.28
C ILE A 102 -6.01 24.55 1.71
N GLN A 103 -5.24 23.73 2.40
CA GLN A 103 -3.95 23.24 1.96
C GLN A 103 -4.06 21.75 1.61
N LYS A 104 -3.43 21.34 0.51
CA LYS A 104 -3.15 19.94 0.21
C LYS A 104 -1.76 19.62 0.76
N VAL A 105 -1.67 18.60 1.60
CA VAL A 105 -0.42 18.10 2.18
C VAL A 105 -0.10 16.77 1.52
N VAL A 106 1.08 16.68 0.91
CA VAL A 106 1.59 15.44 0.30
C VAL A 106 2.98 15.18 0.85
N ASP A 107 3.19 14.03 1.49
CA ASP A 107 4.46 13.65 2.11
C ASP A 107 4.99 14.72 3.08
N GLY A 108 4.07 15.34 3.83
CA GLY A 108 4.34 16.43 4.78
C GLY A 108 4.57 17.81 4.15
N ILE A 109 4.54 17.94 2.82
CA ILE A 109 4.67 19.22 2.13
C ILE A 109 3.29 19.84 1.90
N ALA A 110 3.01 20.95 2.60
CA ALA A 110 1.77 21.70 2.44
C ALA A 110 1.86 22.67 1.26
N THR A 111 0.85 22.62 0.38
CA THR A 111 0.65 23.55 -0.74
C THR A 111 -0.75 24.13 -0.66
N GLU A 112 -0.92 25.39 -1.04
CA GLU A 112 -2.25 26.00 -1.10
C GLU A 112 -3.08 25.31 -2.19
N TYR A 113 -4.24 24.79 -1.80
CA TYR A 113 -5.21 24.16 -2.69
C TYR A 113 -6.30 25.15 -3.10
N GLU A 114 -6.86 25.88 -2.12
CA GLU A 114 -7.90 26.88 -2.36
C GLU A 114 -7.93 27.92 -1.25
N THR A 115 -8.24 29.17 -1.60
CA THR A 115 -8.42 30.25 -0.65
C THR A 115 -9.79 30.89 -0.81
N ILE A 116 -10.55 30.92 0.28
CA ILE A 116 -11.86 31.55 0.39
C ILE A 116 -11.69 32.82 1.21
N ASN A 117 -12.07 33.96 0.66
CA ASN A 117 -12.06 35.24 1.37
C ASN A 117 -13.42 35.94 1.24
N VAL A 118 -13.52 37.15 1.77
CA VAL A 118 -14.75 37.97 1.73
C VAL A 118 -15.22 38.34 0.30
N ASN A 119 -14.38 38.14 -0.73
CA ASN A 119 -14.73 38.36 -2.13
C ASN A 119 -15.14 37.06 -2.85
N HIS A 120 -15.11 35.92 -2.17
CA HIS A 120 -15.46 34.64 -2.76
C HIS A 120 -16.94 34.61 -3.18
N PRO A 121 -17.31 34.05 -4.36
CA PRO A 121 -18.70 34.09 -4.86
C PRO A 121 -19.74 33.49 -3.91
N ASN A 122 -19.33 32.51 -3.09
CA ASN A 122 -20.20 31.83 -2.13
C ASN A 122 -20.16 32.47 -0.73
N TYR A 123 -19.40 33.55 -0.52
CA TYR A 123 -19.37 34.27 0.75
C TYR A 123 -20.58 35.20 0.87
N ILE A 124 -21.24 35.15 2.03
CA ILE A 124 -22.35 36.05 2.35
C ILE A 124 -21.80 37.22 3.15
N ALA A 125 -21.97 38.44 2.64
CA ALA A 125 -21.47 39.65 3.28
C ALA A 125 -21.95 39.77 4.74
N GLY A 126 -21.01 40.01 5.66
CA GLY A 126 -21.27 40.11 7.10
C GLY A 126 -21.42 38.75 7.81
N SER A 127 -21.25 37.63 7.10
CA SER A 127 -21.20 36.32 7.73
C SER A 127 -19.88 36.13 8.47
N ASN A 128 -19.98 35.64 9.71
CA ASN A 128 -18.85 35.19 10.52
C ASN A 128 -18.59 33.69 10.36
N THR A 129 -19.25 33.05 9.39
CA THR A 129 -19.14 31.60 9.16
C THR A 129 -19.01 31.30 7.67
N PHE A 130 -18.28 30.23 7.36
CA PHE A 130 -18.18 29.68 6.02
C PHE A 130 -18.14 28.16 6.10
N THR A 131 -18.85 27.47 5.20
CA THR A 131 -18.76 26.02 5.06
C THR A 131 -18.07 25.71 3.74
N TYR A 132 -16.95 25.00 3.81
CA TYR A 132 -16.22 24.51 2.66
C TYR A 132 -16.56 23.03 2.41
N ASN A 133 -16.73 22.65 1.15
CA ASN A 133 -16.94 21.26 0.74
C ASN A 133 -15.79 20.83 -0.17
N LEU A 134 -14.93 19.94 0.32
CA LEU A 134 -13.90 19.29 -0.45
C LEU A 134 -14.53 18.23 -1.35
N ASN A 135 -14.25 18.29 -2.64
CA ASN A 135 -14.61 17.27 -3.62
C ASN A 135 -13.35 16.92 -4.41
N TYR A 136 -12.45 16.17 -3.78
CA TYR A 136 -11.15 15.85 -4.37
C TYR A 136 -11.18 14.47 -5.02
N ILE A 137 -10.83 14.39 -6.30
CA ILE A 137 -10.71 13.11 -7.03
C ILE A 137 -9.27 12.63 -6.89
N LEU A 138 -9.10 11.41 -6.38
CA LEU A 138 -7.79 10.79 -6.22
C LEU A 138 -7.17 10.53 -7.60
N ASN A 139 -5.87 10.76 -7.74
CA ASN A 139 -5.15 10.58 -9.00
C ASN A 139 -3.80 9.90 -8.80
N ILE A 140 -3.17 9.53 -9.92
CA ILE A 140 -1.92 8.74 -9.94
C ILE A 140 -0.79 9.39 -9.14
N ASN A 141 -0.75 10.71 -9.06
CA ASN A 141 0.29 11.42 -8.30
C ASN A 141 0.11 11.33 -6.79
N ASP A 142 -1.02 10.79 -6.30
CA ASP A 142 -1.29 10.60 -4.88
C ASP A 142 -0.92 9.18 -4.40
N VAL A 143 -0.63 8.25 -5.31
CA VAL A 143 -0.39 6.83 -4.99
C VAL A 143 0.85 6.65 -4.14
N ASP A 144 0.72 5.82 -3.09
CA ASP A 144 1.78 5.50 -2.13
C ASP A 144 2.40 6.75 -1.44
N LYS A 145 1.61 7.82 -1.31
CA LYS A 145 1.97 9.05 -0.61
C LYS A 145 1.07 9.30 0.60
N ASP A 146 1.61 10.02 1.57
CA ASP A 146 0.84 10.50 2.71
C ASP A 146 0.02 11.74 2.27
N LEU A 147 -1.23 11.52 1.87
CA LEU A 147 -2.14 12.58 1.42
C LEU A 147 -3.04 13.05 2.57
N SER A 148 -3.10 14.35 2.83
CA SER A 148 -4.12 14.94 3.70
C SER A 148 -4.49 16.36 3.28
N PHE A 149 -5.58 16.88 3.83
CA PHE A 149 -5.97 18.28 3.67
C PHE A 149 -5.95 19.01 5.01
N LYS A 150 -5.67 20.30 4.97
CA LYS A 150 -5.64 21.14 6.17
C LYS A 150 -6.41 22.42 5.92
N ALA A 151 -7.34 22.72 6.82
CA ALA A 151 -8.09 23.96 6.82
C ALA A 151 -7.43 24.94 7.80
N ILE A 152 -7.29 26.20 7.40
CA ILE A 152 -6.78 27.28 8.25
C ILE A 152 -7.73 28.46 8.11
N VAL A 153 -8.42 28.82 9.18
CA VAL A 153 -9.26 30.02 9.22
C VAL A 153 -8.48 31.17 9.86
N THR A 154 -8.62 32.36 9.29
CA THR A 154 -8.12 33.62 9.85
C THR A 154 -9.30 34.58 10.03
N ASP A 155 -9.39 35.21 11.20
CA ASP A 155 -10.37 36.25 11.47
C ASP A 155 -9.86 37.65 11.08
N ALA A 156 -10.70 38.68 11.25
CA ALA A 156 -10.36 40.07 10.92
C ALA A 156 -9.29 40.70 11.83
N ASN A 157 -8.94 40.03 12.93
CA ASN A 157 -7.89 40.44 13.88
C ASN A 157 -6.61 39.61 13.71
N ASP A 158 -6.48 38.88 12.60
CA ASP A 158 -5.36 37.98 12.28
C ASP A 158 -5.16 36.81 13.25
N ASN A 159 -6.18 36.45 14.05
CA ASN A 159 -6.14 35.20 14.80
C ASN A 159 -6.37 34.02 13.87
N THR A 160 -5.68 32.90 14.12
CA THR A 160 -5.73 31.72 13.25
C THR A 160 -5.99 30.44 14.03
N THR A 161 -6.80 29.56 13.44
CA THR A 161 -7.00 28.17 13.90
C THR A 161 -6.87 27.24 12.71
N SER A 162 -6.35 26.03 12.93
CA SER A 162 -6.23 25.00 11.89
C SER A 162 -6.89 23.68 12.28
N LEU A 163 -7.31 22.92 11.28
CA LEU A 163 -7.84 21.57 11.39
C LEU A 163 -7.28 20.71 10.25
N ASP A 164 -6.59 19.62 10.59
CA ASP A 164 -6.24 18.58 9.62
C ASP A 164 -7.48 17.70 9.39
N PHE A 165 -7.79 17.39 8.14
CA PHE A 165 -8.97 16.64 7.71
C PHE A 165 -8.71 15.90 6.39
N ALA A 166 -9.54 14.89 6.08
CA ALA A 166 -9.46 14.13 4.82
C ALA A 166 -8.07 13.54 4.57
N GLU A 167 -7.59 12.72 5.51
CA GLU A 167 -6.36 11.93 5.34
C GLU A 167 -6.67 10.69 4.50
N ALA A 168 -5.77 10.33 3.59
CA ALA A 168 -5.96 9.20 2.70
C ALA A 168 -4.65 8.46 2.41
N GLU A 169 -4.73 7.13 2.42
CA GLU A 169 -3.79 6.27 1.72
C GLU A 169 -4.38 6.00 0.34
N VAL A 170 -3.57 6.07 -0.72
CA VAL A 170 -4.06 5.95 -2.09
C VAL A 170 -3.33 4.82 -2.81
N LYS A 171 -4.12 3.93 -3.40
CA LYS A 171 -3.65 2.85 -4.26
C LYS A 171 -4.24 2.96 -5.66
N GLN A 172 -3.58 2.36 -6.63
CA GLN A 172 -4.17 2.13 -7.94
C GLN A 172 -5.17 0.98 -7.92
N SER A 173 -6.16 1.04 -8.80
CA SER A 173 -6.99 -0.12 -9.09
C SER A 173 -6.17 -1.25 -9.71
N LEU A 174 -6.54 -2.47 -9.34
CA LEU A 174 -5.98 -3.70 -9.87
C LEU A 174 -6.22 -3.83 -11.38
N GLN A 175 -5.47 -4.72 -12.00
CA GLN A 175 -5.81 -5.29 -13.30
C GLN A 175 -6.48 -6.63 -13.07
N PHE A 176 -7.60 -6.86 -13.76
CA PHE A 176 -8.17 -8.20 -13.90
C PHE A 176 -7.65 -8.84 -15.19
N VAL A 177 -7.13 -10.06 -15.07
CA VAL A 177 -6.60 -10.87 -16.16
C VAL A 177 -7.49 -12.10 -16.27
N GLU A 178 -8.26 -12.17 -17.35
CA GLU A 178 -9.20 -13.25 -17.60
C GLU A 178 -8.56 -14.33 -18.47
N SER A 179 -8.88 -15.60 -18.21
CA SER A 179 -8.63 -16.72 -19.12
C SER A 179 -7.17 -16.88 -19.56
N LEU A 180 -6.22 -16.75 -18.62
CA LEU A 180 -4.82 -17.04 -18.91
C LEU A 180 -4.58 -18.55 -18.91
N PHE A 181 -4.13 -19.11 -20.03
CA PHE A 181 -3.85 -20.55 -20.14
C PHE A 181 -2.35 -20.83 -20.18
N ILE A 182 -1.88 -21.65 -19.25
CA ILE A 182 -0.51 -22.19 -19.25
C ILE A 182 -0.55 -23.69 -19.49
N GLN A 183 0.48 -24.21 -20.13
CA GLN A 183 0.57 -25.61 -20.50
C GLN A 183 1.93 -26.19 -20.17
N THR A 184 1.94 -27.47 -19.81
CA THR A 184 3.14 -28.30 -19.83
C THR A 184 2.85 -29.65 -20.49
N LYS A 185 3.89 -30.39 -20.88
CA LYS A 185 3.77 -31.69 -21.57
C LYS A 185 4.63 -32.75 -20.88
N LEU A 186 4.14 -33.98 -20.89
CA LEU A 186 4.77 -35.21 -20.41
C LEU A 186 5.21 -36.11 -21.57
N PRO A 187 6.44 -36.66 -21.55
CA PRO A 187 7.53 -36.25 -20.66
C PRO A 187 7.91 -34.80 -20.94
N ILE A 188 8.50 -34.16 -19.93
CA ILE A 188 9.00 -32.80 -20.05
C ILE A 188 10.09 -32.81 -21.12
N GLU A 189 9.76 -32.25 -22.28
CA GLU A 189 10.66 -32.11 -23.40
C GLU A 189 11.40 -30.78 -23.22
N PRO A 190 12.70 -30.78 -22.89
CA PRO A 190 13.42 -29.61 -22.41
C PRO A 190 13.57 -28.44 -23.40
N PHE A 191 12.96 -28.52 -24.59
CA PHE A 191 13.07 -27.54 -25.66
C PHE A 191 11.77 -27.35 -26.45
N ASN A 192 10.60 -27.60 -25.86
CA ASN A 192 9.36 -27.27 -26.56
C ASN A 192 9.11 -25.75 -26.53
N VAL A 193 9.76 -25.06 -27.47
CA VAL A 193 9.69 -23.61 -27.65
C VAL A 193 8.31 -23.10 -28.06
N ASN A 194 7.33 -23.97 -28.31
CA ASN A 194 6.00 -23.57 -28.76
C ASN A 194 4.92 -23.72 -27.68
N VAL A 195 5.29 -24.12 -26.46
CA VAL A 195 4.34 -24.34 -25.36
C VAL A 195 4.47 -23.21 -24.35
N ASN A 196 3.33 -22.65 -23.95
CA ASN A 196 3.26 -21.51 -23.04
C ASN A 196 3.44 -21.98 -21.58
N HIS A 197 4.69 -22.21 -21.20
CA HIS A 197 5.11 -22.68 -19.88
C HIS A 197 5.19 -21.56 -18.84
N PHE A 198 5.30 -20.31 -19.29
CA PHE A 198 5.69 -19.18 -18.46
C PHE A 198 4.53 -18.23 -18.23
N LEU A 199 4.39 -17.77 -16.99
CA LEU A 199 3.62 -16.58 -16.64
C LEU A 199 4.59 -15.39 -16.67
N ARG A 200 4.37 -14.45 -17.58
CA ARG A 200 5.11 -13.19 -17.65
C ARG A 200 4.30 -12.06 -17.06
N VAL A 201 4.96 -11.23 -16.26
CA VAL A 201 4.43 -9.98 -15.72
C VAL A 201 5.41 -8.86 -16.07
N ASP A 202 4.99 -7.97 -16.96
CA ASP A 202 5.81 -6.85 -17.44
C ASP A 202 5.03 -5.55 -17.41
N GLY A 203 5.41 -4.64 -16.50
CA GLY A 203 4.58 -3.49 -16.17
C GLY A 203 3.16 -3.95 -15.80
N ASP A 204 2.15 -3.36 -16.43
CA ASP A 204 0.74 -3.72 -16.25
C ASP A 204 0.25 -4.75 -17.28
N THR A 205 1.16 -5.53 -17.88
CA THR A 205 0.80 -6.62 -18.79
C THR A 205 1.09 -7.95 -18.13
N VAL A 206 0.09 -8.83 -18.11
CA VAL A 206 0.22 -10.23 -17.71
C VAL A 206 -0.12 -11.10 -18.90
N GLU A 207 0.81 -11.97 -19.26
CA GLU A 207 0.65 -12.84 -20.42
C GLU A 207 1.32 -14.20 -20.18
N ASN A 208 1.02 -15.13 -21.07
CA ASN A 208 1.68 -16.41 -21.12
C ASN A 208 2.79 -16.34 -22.18
N ALA A 209 3.90 -17.01 -21.92
CA ALA A 209 5.03 -17.04 -22.84
C ALA A 209 5.55 -18.47 -23.00
N ASN A 210 6.10 -18.75 -24.18
CA ASN A 210 6.85 -19.97 -24.44
C ASN A 210 8.36 -19.73 -24.29
N LEU A 211 9.15 -20.81 -24.30
CA LEU A 211 10.60 -20.71 -24.15
C LEU A 211 11.26 -19.92 -25.28
N GLY A 212 10.73 -20.01 -26.51
CA GLY A 212 11.25 -19.26 -27.65
C GLY A 212 11.12 -17.76 -27.44
N ASP A 213 9.97 -17.28 -26.95
CA ASP A 213 9.73 -15.87 -26.67
C ASP A 213 10.63 -15.38 -25.52
N VAL A 214 10.72 -16.15 -24.44
CA VAL A 214 11.54 -15.79 -23.27
C VAL A 214 13.02 -15.64 -23.64
N VAL A 215 13.57 -16.59 -24.39
CA VAL A 215 14.99 -16.59 -24.78
C VAL A 215 15.27 -15.56 -25.87
N ASN A 216 14.43 -15.45 -26.90
CA ASN A 216 14.69 -14.55 -28.04
C ASN A 216 14.44 -13.08 -27.71
N LEU A 217 13.50 -12.78 -26.81
CA LEU A 217 13.17 -11.41 -26.42
C LEU A 217 13.99 -10.93 -25.21
N GLN A 218 14.80 -11.80 -24.60
CA GLN A 218 15.59 -11.50 -23.39
C GLN A 218 14.75 -10.92 -22.24
N ILE A 219 13.53 -11.41 -22.07
CA ILE A 219 12.53 -10.94 -21.07
C ILE A 219 12.56 -11.80 -19.79
N ASN A 220 13.72 -12.36 -19.49
CA ASN A 220 13.90 -13.38 -18.45
C ASN A 220 13.51 -12.86 -17.06
N GLU A 221 13.84 -11.61 -16.78
CA GLU A 221 13.54 -10.90 -15.54
C GLU A 221 12.04 -10.60 -15.37
N LYS A 222 11.24 -10.78 -16.43
CA LYS A 222 9.78 -10.58 -16.42
C LYS A 222 9.00 -11.87 -16.23
N VAL A 223 9.67 -13.02 -16.20
CA VAL A 223 9.01 -14.31 -15.94
C VAL A 223 8.68 -14.39 -14.45
N ALA A 224 7.41 -14.26 -14.10
CA ALA A 224 6.95 -14.36 -12.72
C ALA A 224 6.82 -15.82 -12.26
N ALA A 225 6.40 -16.74 -13.13
CA ALA A 225 6.24 -18.13 -12.76
C ALA A 225 6.47 -19.11 -13.92
N VAL A 226 6.87 -20.33 -13.58
CA VAL A 226 7.04 -21.46 -14.50
C VAL A 226 6.07 -22.56 -14.10
N PHE A 227 5.29 -23.06 -15.05
CA PHE A 227 4.42 -24.22 -14.87
C PHE A 227 5.15 -25.52 -15.19
N SER A 228 5.29 -26.39 -14.19
CA SER A 228 6.07 -27.63 -14.27
C SER A 228 5.40 -28.75 -13.46
N LEU A 229 5.99 -29.94 -13.55
CA LEU A 229 5.58 -31.16 -12.87
C LEU A 229 6.83 -31.86 -12.32
N ASN A 230 6.76 -32.47 -11.13
CA ASN A 230 7.72 -33.49 -10.73
C ASN A 230 7.10 -34.49 -9.75
N ASP A 231 7.81 -35.59 -9.51
CA ASP A 231 7.35 -36.68 -8.65
C ASP A 231 7.11 -36.25 -7.19
N ALA A 232 7.79 -35.20 -6.71
CA ALA A 232 7.69 -34.75 -5.33
C ALA A 232 6.48 -33.83 -5.07
N TYR A 233 6.11 -33.00 -6.05
CA TYR A 233 5.14 -31.92 -5.88
C TYR A 233 3.91 -32.02 -6.78
N GLY A 234 3.86 -33.01 -7.67
CA GLY A 234 2.82 -33.06 -8.70
C GLY A 234 2.95 -31.87 -9.64
N TYR A 235 1.82 -31.28 -10.04
CA TYR A 235 1.77 -30.07 -10.87
C TYR A 235 1.88 -28.81 -10.01
N TYR A 236 2.72 -27.86 -10.44
CA TYR A 236 3.00 -26.67 -9.66
C TYR A 236 3.39 -25.47 -10.53
N LEU A 237 3.09 -24.28 -10.01
CA LEU A 237 3.73 -23.04 -10.40
C LEU A 237 4.93 -22.81 -9.48
N SER A 238 6.04 -22.36 -10.05
CA SER A 238 7.21 -21.99 -9.26
C SER A 238 7.84 -20.72 -9.76
N SER A 239 8.50 -20.01 -8.85
CA SER A 239 9.43 -18.98 -9.27
C SER A 239 10.54 -19.57 -10.14
N PRO A 240 10.97 -18.86 -11.20
CA PRO A 240 12.06 -19.33 -12.08
C PRO A 240 13.33 -19.73 -11.34
N ASN A 241 13.66 -19.05 -10.23
CA ASN A 241 14.85 -19.37 -9.44
C ASN A 241 14.71 -20.61 -8.55
N ALA A 242 13.49 -21.11 -8.36
CA ALA A 242 13.15 -22.23 -7.48
C ALA A 242 12.76 -23.49 -8.25
N VAL A 243 12.73 -23.44 -9.60
CA VAL A 243 12.44 -24.61 -10.43
C VAL A 243 13.53 -25.66 -10.19
N ILE A 244 13.11 -26.88 -9.87
CA ILE A 244 14.03 -28.01 -9.66
C ILE A 244 14.42 -28.64 -10.99
N GLU A 245 13.53 -28.54 -11.99
CA GLU A 245 13.83 -28.95 -13.35
C GLU A 245 14.81 -27.98 -13.98
N THR A 246 16.06 -28.39 -14.02
CA THR A 246 17.16 -27.61 -14.56
C THR A 246 16.90 -27.14 -15.99
N ASP A 247 16.15 -27.92 -16.77
CA ASP A 247 16.19 -27.79 -18.21
C ASP A 247 15.32 -26.63 -18.76
N PHE A 248 14.27 -26.19 -18.06
CA PHE A 248 13.42 -25.07 -18.50
C PHE A 248 14.05 -23.68 -18.30
N VAL A 249 15.02 -23.59 -17.39
CA VAL A 249 15.50 -22.31 -16.83
C VAL A 249 17.02 -22.17 -16.91
N ILE A 250 17.75 -23.15 -17.45
CA ILE A 250 19.18 -23.01 -17.73
C ILE A 250 19.46 -21.86 -18.71
N GLU A 251 18.54 -21.61 -19.66
CA GLU A 251 18.68 -20.56 -20.67
C GLU A 251 18.22 -19.17 -20.19
N ILE A 252 17.50 -19.11 -19.06
CA ILE A 252 17.00 -17.87 -18.45
C ILE A 252 18.11 -17.27 -17.59
N GLN A 253 18.74 -16.21 -18.11
CA GLN A 253 19.67 -15.35 -17.36
C GLN A 253 18.87 -14.37 -16.50
N ASP A 254 19.28 -14.12 -15.25
CA ASP A 254 18.58 -13.22 -14.31
C ASP A 254 17.14 -13.63 -13.98
N LYS A 255 17.02 -14.60 -13.07
CA LYS A 255 15.76 -15.22 -12.66
C LYS A 255 15.05 -14.41 -11.59
N ALA A 256 13.85 -13.92 -11.90
CA ALA A 256 12.98 -13.29 -10.90
C ALA A 256 12.60 -14.27 -9.77
N THR A 257 12.42 -13.73 -8.57
CA THR A 257 11.85 -14.38 -7.41
C THR A 257 10.37 -14.03 -7.29
N THR A 258 9.55 -15.06 -7.21
CA THR A 258 8.12 -14.91 -6.92
C THR A 258 7.80 -15.76 -5.72
N LYS A 259 7.12 -15.16 -4.75
CA LYS A 259 6.65 -15.88 -3.56
C LYS A 259 5.18 -16.22 -3.73
N PHE A 260 4.77 -17.40 -3.26
CA PHE A 260 3.41 -17.90 -3.35
C PHE A 260 2.88 -18.27 -1.97
N LYS A 261 1.59 -18.00 -1.76
CA LYS A 261 0.83 -18.46 -0.59
C LYS A 261 -0.46 -19.08 -1.07
N GLU A 262 -0.78 -20.27 -0.56
CA GLU A 262 -2.10 -20.87 -0.79
C GLU A 262 -3.13 -20.13 0.06
N ILE A 263 -4.27 -19.80 -0.55
CA ILE A 263 -5.37 -19.12 0.11
C ILE A 263 -6.48 -20.14 0.33
N ASP A 264 -7.03 -20.15 1.53
CA ASP A 264 -8.21 -20.95 1.82
C ASP A 264 -9.39 -20.45 0.97
N SER A 265 -9.84 -21.28 0.03
CA SER A 265 -10.92 -20.94 -0.90
C SER A 265 -12.25 -20.69 -0.20
N GLU A 266 -12.43 -21.14 1.04
CA GLU A 266 -13.63 -20.84 1.83
C GLU A 266 -13.58 -19.44 2.46
N SER A 267 -12.39 -18.84 2.55
CA SER A 267 -12.17 -17.54 3.21
C SER A 267 -12.33 -16.33 2.28
N VAL A 268 -12.33 -16.55 0.96
CA VAL A 268 -12.37 -15.49 -0.05
C VAL A 268 -13.34 -15.88 -1.17
N ASN A 269 -14.34 -15.04 -1.43
CA ASN A 269 -15.21 -15.20 -2.59
C ASN A 269 -14.60 -14.48 -3.79
N PHE A 270 -13.72 -15.17 -4.53
CA PHE A 270 -12.99 -14.59 -5.66
C PHE A 270 -13.92 -13.96 -6.73
N ASP A 271 -15.10 -14.53 -6.92
CA ASP A 271 -16.04 -14.10 -7.97
C ASP A 271 -16.83 -12.82 -7.58
N GLU A 272 -16.78 -12.42 -6.30
CA GLU A 272 -17.35 -11.16 -5.80
C GLU A 272 -16.31 -10.02 -5.75
N LEU A 273 -15.01 -10.35 -5.85
CA LEU A 273 -13.96 -9.35 -5.93
C LEU A 273 -14.05 -8.56 -7.24
N ASN A 274 -13.53 -7.34 -7.22
CA ASN A 274 -13.41 -6.46 -8.35
C ASN A 274 -12.08 -5.69 -8.33
N ILE A 275 -11.83 -4.91 -9.39
CA ILE A 275 -10.55 -4.21 -9.56
C ILE A 275 -10.27 -3.12 -8.50
N TYR A 276 -11.27 -2.71 -7.71
CA TYR A 276 -11.10 -1.71 -6.66
C TYR A 276 -10.80 -2.31 -5.28
N ASP A 277 -10.79 -3.64 -5.13
CA ASP A 277 -10.57 -4.31 -3.85
C ASP A 277 -9.07 -4.46 -3.52
N THR A 278 -8.28 -3.43 -3.84
CA THR A 278 -6.80 -3.47 -3.75
C THR A 278 -6.33 -3.72 -2.31
N TYR A 279 -6.89 -3.00 -1.34
CA TYR A 279 -6.57 -3.18 0.07
C TYR A 279 -6.98 -4.55 0.61
N GLU A 280 -8.08 -5.11 0.11
CA GLU A 280 -8.53 -6.45 0.49
C GLU A 280 -7.54 -7.51 -0.02
N ILE A 281 -7.11 -7.43 -1.27
CA ILE A 281 -6.12 -8.35 -1.84
C ILE A 281 -4.77 -8.26 -1.12
N GLU A 282 -4.29 -7.06 -0.81
CA GLU A 282 -3.09 -6.88 0.00
C GLU A 282 -3.24 -7.51 1.39
N THR A 283 -4.41 -7.33 2.02
CA THR A 283 -4.74 -7.92 3.32
C THR A 283 -4.77 -9.46 3.26
N ILE A 284 -5.39 -10.04 2.23
CA ILE A 284 -5.41 -11.48 1.98
C ILE A 284 -3.97 -12.01 1.86
N TYR A 285 -3.13 -11.37 1.06
CA TYR A 285 -1.73 -11.75 0.94
C TYR A 285 -1.00 -11.67 2.28
N ASN A 286 -1.15 -10.57 3.02
CA ASN A 286 -0.43 -10.34 4.27
C ASN A 286 -0.84 -11.30 5.39
N ASN A 287 -2.13 -11.65 5.47
CA ASN A 287 -2.66 -12.57 6.48
C ASN A 287 -2.37 -14.04 6.16
N ALA A 288 -2.22 -14.39 4.89
CA ALA A 288 -1.88 -15.75 4.51
C ALA A 288 -0.48 -16.14 4.98
N SER A 289 -0.34 -17.39 5.39
CA SER A 289 0.96 -17.98 5.73
C SER A 289 1.60 -18.58 4.47
N PHE A 290 2.93 -18.57 4.42
CA PHE A 290 3.62 -19.35 3.41
C PHE A 290 3.32 -20.83 3.61
N ASN A 291 3.13 -21.55 2.50
CA ASN A 291 3.18 -23.00 2.52
C ASN A 291 4.63 -23.47 2.85
N THR A 292 4.88 -24.77 2.84
CA THR A 292 6.22 -25.33 3.09
C THR A 292 7.29 -24.86 2.09
N HIS A 293 6.89 -24.22 0.99
CA HIS A 293 7.74 -23.80 -0.11
C HIS A 293 7.39 -22.38 -0.58
N GLN A 294 7.95 -21.37 0.07
CA GLN A 294 7.65 -19.94 -0.21
C GLN A 294 7.64 -19.55 -1.70
N GLN A 295 8.38 -20.26 -2.56
CA GLN A 295 8.54 -19.96 -3.98
C GLN A 295 7.74 -20.89 -4.91
N ARG A 296 6.77 -21.65 -4.40
CA ARG A 296 5.94 -22.57 -5.21
C ARG A 296 4.47 -22.55 -4.79
N ALA A 297 3.58 -22.57 -5.77
CA ALA A 297 2.18 -22.95 -5.61
C ALA A 297 2.02 -24.39 -6.11
N THR A 298 1.86 -25.32 -5.17
CA THR A 298 1.80 -26.77 -5.44
C THR A 298 0.36 -27.28 -5.45
N GLN A 299 0.17 -28.53 -5.89
CA GLN A 299 -1.15 -29.19 -5.90
C GLN A 299 -2.19 -28.34 -6.64
N LEU A 300 -1.85 -27.88 -7.85
CA LEU A 300 -2.79 -27.09 -8.65
C LEU A 300 -4.00 -27.93 -9.03
N GLU A 301 -5.18 -27.45 -8.66
CA GLU A 301 -6.46 -28.09 -8.92
C GLU A 301 -7.52 -27.00 -9.17
N GLN A 302 -8.54 -27.33 -9.97
CA GLN A 302 -9.62 -26.39 -10.27
C GLN A 302 -10.30 -25.92 -8.97
N GLY A 303 -10.50 -24.61 -8.86
CA GLY A 303 -11.11 -23.94 -7.71
C GLY A 303 -10.11 -23.43 -6.67
N LYS A 304 -8.84 -23.88 -6.70
CA LYS A 304 -7.84 -23.41 -5.74
C LYS A 304 -7.47 -21.94 -5.95
N LEU A 305 -7.22 -21.26 -4.83
CA LEU A 305 -6.77 -19.88 -4.77
C LEU A 305 -5.34 -19.80 -4.27
N PHE A 306 -4.57 -18.91 -4.87
CA PHE A 306 -3.22 -18.59 -4.45
C PHE A 306 -3.00 -17.09 -4.55
N SER A 307 -2.17 -16.57 -3.67
CA SER A 307 -1.62 -15.23 -3.81
C SER A 307 -0.14 -15.30 -4.17
N MET A 308 0.34 -14.32 -4.93
CA MET A 308 1.75 -14.19 -5.27
C MET A 308 2.28 -12.79 -5.02
N LEU A 309 3.58 -12.70 -4.75
CA LEU A 309 4.36 -11.46 -4.68
C LEU A 309 5.57 -11.58 -5.60
N THR A 310 5.64 -10.73 -6.61
CA THR A 310 6.77 -10.64 -7.54
C THR A 310 7.91 -9.80 -6.97
N ASP A 311 9.10 -9.88 -7.58
CA ASP A 311 10.28 -9.12 -7.17
C ASP A 311 10.11 -7.60 -7.25
N ASP A 312 9.32 -7.12 -8.21
CA ASP A 312 8.99 -5.70 -8.36
C ASP A 312 7.86 -5.25 -7.42
N GLY A 313 7.44 -6.10 -6.49
CA GLY A 313 6.50 -5.75 -5.42
C GLY A 313 5.03 -5.90 -5.79
N LYS A 314 4.69 -6.45 -6.97
CA LYS A 314 3.28 -6.67 -7.32
C LYS A 314 2.70 -7.81 -6.52
N ILE A 315 1.53 -7.56 -5.94
CA ILE A 315 0.71 -8.56 -5.27
C ILE A 315 -0.38 -8.99 -6.24
N ALA A 316 -0.59 -10.30 -6.35
CA ALA A 316 -1.72 -10.85 -7.10
C ALA A 316 -2.46 -11.91 -6.30
N LEU A 317 -3.75 -12.04 -6.56
CA LEU A 317 -4.58 -13.17 -6.15
C LEU A 317 -5.08 -13.85 -7.43
N PHE A 318 -4.92 -15.16 -7.53
CA PHE A 318 -5.35 -15.92 -8.70
C PHE A 318 -6.08 -17.20 -8.33
N LYS A 319 -7.02 -17.57 -9.20
CA LYS A 319 -7.85 -18.77 -9.12
C LYS A 319 -7.51 -19.71 -10.27
N ILE A 320 -7.38 -21.00 -9.97
CA ILE A 320 -7.30 -22.02 -11.02
C ILE A 320 -8.72 -22.29 -11.52
N THR A 321 -9.06 -21.81 -12.71
CA THR A 321 -10.41 -21.94 -13.28
C THR A 321 -10.60 -23.19 -14.11
N TYR A 322 -9.51 -23.73 -14.63
CA TYR A 322 -9.49 -24.96 -15.41
C TYR A 322 -8.24 -25.77 -15.10
N PHE A 323 -8.40 -27.09 -15.02
CA PHE A 323 -7.27 -28.01 -14.90
C PHE A 323 -7.57 -29.31 -15.63
N ASN A 324 -6.73 -29.70 -16.60
CA ASN A 324 -6.93 -30.94 -17.35
C ASN A 324 -5.61 -31.59 -17.76
N VAL A 325 -5.61 -32.92 -17.82
CA VAL A 325 -4.49 -33.75 -18.26
C VAL A 325 -4.98 -34.65 -19.39
N GLU A 326 -4.56 -34.38 -20.63
CA GLU A 326 -5.01 -35.10 -21.82
C GLU A 326 -3.87 -35.36 -22.81
N GLY A 327 -3.70 -36.63 -23.20
CA GLY A 327 -2.71 -37.00 -24.21
C GLY A 327 -1.27 -36.64 -23.85
N GLY A 328 -0.94 -36.60 -22.55
CA GLY A 328 0.35 -36.15 -22.04
C GLY A 328 0.49 -34.62 -21.94
N ASN A 329 -0.49 -33.83 -22.38
CA ASN A 329 -0.51 -32.39 -22.14
C ASN A 329 -1.27 -32.08 -20.85
N VAL A 330 -0.83 -31.06 -20.15
CA VAL A 330 -1.45 -30.57 -18.93
C VAL A 330 -1.73 -29.10 -19.13
N TYR A 331 -2.96 -28.70 -18.86
CA TYR A 331 -3.44 -27.35 -19.05
C TYR A 331 -3.95 -26.81 -17.73
N ALA A 332 -3.55 -25.59 -17.39
CA ALA A 332 -4.13 -24.82 -16.29
C ALA A 332 -4.63 -23.48 -16.81
N GLY A 333 -5.90 -23.18 -16.53
CA GLY A 333 -6.50 -21.86 -16.75
C GLY A 333 -6.48 -21.06 -15.46
N LEU A 334 -6.16 -19.77 -15.55
CA LEU A 334 -6.10 -18.85 -14.43
C LEU A 334 -6.93 -17.61 -14.70
N GLU A 335 -7.58 -17.13 -13.64
CA GLU A 335 -8.05 -15.76 -13.52
C GLU A 335 -7.27 -15.09 -12.40
N MET A 336 -6.96 -13.80 -12.56
CA MET A 336 -6.07 -13.11 -11.64
C MET A 336 -6.45 -11.64 -11.49
N TYR A 337 -6.41 -11.17 -10.24
CA TYR A 337 -6.31 -9.77 -9.91
C TYR A 337 -4.87 -9.47 -9.52
N ILE A 338 -4.26 -8.44 -10.12
CA ILE A 338 -2.86 -8.05 -9.85
C ILE A 338 -2.73 -6.54 -9.68
N SER A 339 -1.90 -6.11 -8.73
CA SER A 339 -1.59 -4.70 -8.51
C SER A 339 -0.81 -4.10 -9.68
N LYS A 340 -1.14 -2.87 -10.04
CA LYS A 340 -0.39 -2.07 -11.03
C LYS A 340 0.74 -1.30 -10.36
N LEU A 341 1.81 -1.06 -11.10
CA LEU A 341 2.87 -0.15 -10.61
C LEU A 341 2.49 1.30 -10.91
N PRO A 342 2.83 2.27 -10.04
CA PRO A 342 2.78 3.69 -10.39
C PRO A 342 3.56 3.90 -11.69
N THR A 343 2.87 4.30 -12.76
CA THR A 343 3.50 4.71 -14.01
C THR A 343 3.43 6.23 -14.10
N ASP A 344 4.59 6.85 -14.34
CA ASP A 344 4.76 8.31 -14.45
C ASP A 344 4.02 8.93 -15.65
#